data_AF-A0A0A2MK97-F1
#
_entry.id   AF-A0A0A2MK97-F1
#
_cell.length_a   1.000
_cell.length_b   1.000
_cell.length_c   1.000
_cell.angle_alpha   90.00
_cell.angle_beta   90.00
_cell.angle_gamma   90.00
#
_symmetry.space_group_name_H-M   'P 1'
#
loop_
_entity.id
_entity.type
_entity.pdbx_description
1 polymer ?
#
loop_
_entity_poly.entity_id
_entity_poly.type
_entity_poly.pdbx_seq_one_letter_code
_entity_poly.pdbx_strand_id
1 'polypeptide(L)'
;MPLRSNLTKLFFLFFTLAASTGNAQDSESLPLLYSYDEGYKFIEKAKNFINAGEYYKAEKFLDMAARADYGFCGNAWSSANGEIGNTKAEIYIIQRYYNKALNTLETVGECMFGSDCATRDSLKIMALIGKYGKTNVRAAFNEASGFKKPDVLNYQYSVHLSSLNYTFKFENYIKIEGNIPQSDEDIKALMKKQKFYSLLE
;
A
#
# COMPACT_ATOMS: atom_id res chain seq x y z
N MET A 1 20.04 26.48 -51.54
CA MET A 1 20.09 25.05 -51.98
C MET A 1 21.49 24.76 -52.49
N PRO A 2 22.11 23.59 -52.25
CA PRO A 2 21.54 22.29 -51.83
C PRO A 2 21.87 21.98 -50.35
N LEU A 3 21.10 21.30 -49.50
CA LEU A 3 20.18 20.15 -49.59
C LEU A 3 20.82 18.87 -50.13
N ARG A 4 21.29 18.01 -49.22
CA ARG A 4 21.39 16.53 -49.33
C ARG A 4 21.71 15.95 -47.93
N SER A 5 20.83 15.13 -47.32
CA SER A 5 20.59 13.68 -47.60
C SER A 5 21.63 12.84 -46.81
N ASN A 6 21.33 11.87 -45.95
CA ASN A 6 20.26 10.86 -45.79
C ASN A 6 20.11 10.52 -44.28
N LEU A 7 18.93 10.30 -43.68
CA LEU A 7 18.04 9.13 -43.81
C LEU A 7 18.77 7.78 -43.62
N THR A 8 18.81 7.24 -42.40
CA THR A 8 18.91 5.78 -42.23
C THR A 8 18.42 5.31 -40.85
N LYS A 9 17.36 4.48 -40.91
CA LYS A 9 16.98 3.40 -39.97
C LYS A 9 16.23 3.76 -38.69
N LEU A 10 14.97 4.11 -38.93
CA LEU A 10 13.78 3.48 -38.34
C LEU A 10 14.03 1.98 -38.01
N PHE A 11 14.01 1.60 -36.72
CA PHE A 11 13.86 0.21 -36.30
C PHE A 11 12.46 0.05 -35.69
N PHE A 12 11.50 -0.31 -36.54
CA PHE A 12 10.27 -0.95 -36.11
C PHE A 12 10.63 -2.38 -35.73
N LEU A 13 10.50 -2.73 -34.46
CA LEU A 13 10.38 -4.11 -34.04
C LEU A 13 8.93 -4.32 -33.60
N PHE A 14 8.15 -4.82 -34.55
CA PHE A 14 6.91 -5.55 -34.29
C PHE A 14 7.24 -6.70 -33.35
N PHE A 15 6.63 -6.72 -32.16
CA PHE A 15 6.34 -7.98 -31.49
C PHE A 15 4.85 -8.24 -31.58
N THR A 16 4.55 -9.30 -32.31
CA THR A 16 3.25 -9.91 -32.53
C THR A 16 2.57 -10.27 -31.22
N LEU A 17 1.30 -9.86 -31.12
CA LEU A 17 0.32 -10.36 -30.17
C LEU A 17 0.21 -11.89 -30.31
N ALA A 18 0.57 -12.62 -29.26
CA ALA A 18 0.09 -13.98 -29.05
C ALA A 18 -0.96 -13.94 -27.95
N ALA A 19 -2.22 -14.12 -28.33
CA ALA A 19 -3.29 -14.39 -27.38
C ALA A 19 -3.13 -15.83 -26.88
N SER A 20 -2.73 -16.01 -25.62
CA SER A 20 -2.90 -17.26 -24.89
C SER A 20 -3.71 -16.99 -23.63
N THR A 21 -4.96 -17.45 -23.65
CA THR A 21 -5.80 -17.57 -22.46
C THR A 21 -5.21 -18.64 -21.55
N GLY A 22 -4.63 -18.24 -20.43
CA GLY A 22 -4.09 -19.15 -19.43
C GLY A 22 -3.72 -18.39 -18.16
N ASN A 23 -4.49 -18.61 -17.10
CA ASN A 23 -4.24 -18.10 -15.76
C ASN A 23 -2.88 -18.61 -15.23
N ALA A 24 -1.93 -17.70 -15.07
CA ALA A 24 -0.93 -17.68 -14.00
C ALA A 24 -0.21 -16.34 -14.11
N GLN A 25 -0.51 -15.40 -13.21
CA GLN A 25 0.40 -14.28 -12.97
C GLN A 25 1.63 -14.86 -12.26
N ASP A 26 2.58 -15.35 -13.05
CA ASP A 26 3.96 -15.46 -12.58
C ASP A 26 4.45 -14.02 -12.39
N SER A 27 4.32 -13.50 -11.17
CA SER A 27 5.04 -12.29 -10.80
C SER A 27 6.52 -12.66 -10.82
N GLU A 28 7.25 -12.26 -11.87
CA GLU A 28 8.71 -12.35 -11.89
C GLU A 28 9.24 -11.63 -10.63
N SER A 29 9.62 -12.42 -9.63
CA SER A 29 10.29 -11.90 -8.44
C SER A 29 11.61 -11.30 -8.89
N LEU A 30 11.82 -10.01 -8.60
CA LEU A 30 13.08 -9.33 -8.91
C LEU A 30 14.25 -10.09 -8.25
N PRO A 31 15.43 -10.16 -8.91
CA PRO A 31 16.57 -10.82 -8.31
C PRO A 31 16.95 -10.14 -7.00
N LEU A 32 17.25 -10.94 -5.98
CA LEU A 32 17.83 -10.47 -4.72
C LEU A 32 19.28 -10.03 -4.99
N LEU A 33 19.59 -8.78 -4.65
CA LEU A 33 20.88 -8.14 -4.93
C LEU A 33 21.58 -7.61 -3.69
N TYR A 34 20.87 -7.52 -2.56
CA TYR A 34 21.36 -6.87 -1.35
C TYR A 34 21.12 -7.74 -0.11
N SER A 35 21.95 -7.56 0.90
CA SER A 35 21.79 -8.24 2.19
C SER A 35 20.62 -7.67 3.00
N TYR A 36 20.19 -8.45 4.01
CA TYR A 36 19.22 -8.05 5.03
C TYR A 36 19.49 -6.64 5.60
N ASP A 37 20.72 -6.41 6.07
CA ASP A 37 21.11 -5.14 6.72
C ASP A 37 21.13 -3.96 5.74
N GLU A 38 21.51 -4.22 4.48
CA GLU A 38 21.47 -3.20 3.44
C GLU A 38 20.03 -2.80 3.11
N GLY A 39 19.11 -3.76 3.08
CA GLY A 39 17.68 -3.51 2.89
C GLY A 39 17.14 -2.45 3.85
N TYR A 40 17.33 -2.65 5.16
CA TYR A 40 16.88 -1.69 6.18
C TYR A 40 17.60 -0.35 6.07
N LYS A 41 18.91 -0.32 5.76
CA LYS A 41 19.64 0.93 5.50
C LYS A 41 19.06 1.70 4.31
N PHE A 42 18.58 1.01 3.27
CA PHE A 42 17.93 1.68 2.15
C PHE A 42 16.56 2.25 2.53
N ILE A 43 15.79 1.55 3.35
CA ILE A 43 14.52 2.08 3.88
C ILE A 43 14.77 3.36 4.70
N GLU A 44 15.77 3.35 5.59
CA GLU A 44 16.16 4.52 6.38
C GLU A 44 16.58 5.69 5.49
N LYS A 45 17.43 5.43 4.48
CA LYS A 45 17.82 6.44 3.50
C LYS A 45 16.62 7.01 2.75
N ALA A 46 15.67 6.18 2.35
CA ALA A 46 14.47 6.63 1.68
C ALA A 46 13.68 7.62 2.56
N LYS A 47 13.48 7.30 3.84
CA LYS A 47 12.82 8.20 4.80
C LYS A 47 13.55 9.54 4.94
N ASN A 48 14.88 9.52 5.00
CA ASN A 48 15.67 10.75 5.03
C ASN A 48 15.49 11.60 3.76
N PHE A 49 15.42 10.98 2.58
CA PHE A 49 15.15 11.69 1.33
C PHE A 49 13.72 12.21 1.23
N ILE A 50 12.72 11.52 1.81
CA ILE A 50 11.34 12.03 1.92
C ILE A 50 11.33 13.32 2.74
N ASN A 51 12.00 13.33 3.90
CA ASN A 51 12.12 14.51 4.75
C ASN A 51 12.83 15.69 4.04
N ALA A 52 13.75 15.38 3.13
CA ALA A 52 14.43 16.38 2.29
C ALA A 52 13.63 16.81 1.04
N GLY A 53 12.44 16.24 0.79
CA GLY A 53 11.64 16.51 -0.40
C GLY A 53 12.19 15.87 -1.69
N GLU A 54 13.16 14.97 -1.58
CA GLU A 54 13.85 14.35 -2.70
C GLU A 54 13.20 13.00 -3.10
N TYR A 55 11.92 13.04 -3.47
CA TYR A 55 11.10 11.85 -3.64
C TYR A 55 11.64 10.83 -4.67
N TYR A 56 12.22 11.30 -5.77
CA TYR A 56 12.82 10.40 -6.78
C TYR A 56 13.99 9.59 -6.22
N LYS A 57 14.80 10.18 -5.33
CA LYS A 57 15.88 9.45 -4.66
C LYS A 57 15.32 8.48 -3.62
N ALA A 58 14.28 8.89 -2.89
CA ALA A 58 13.59 8.01 -1.96
C ALA A 58 13.05 6.76 -2.66
N GLU A 59 12.36 6.91 -3.80
CA GLU A 59 11.85 5.79 -4.61
C GLU A 59 12.98 4.83 -5.05
N LYS A 60 14.11 5.37 -5.52
CA LYS A 60 15.28 4.54 -5.87
C LYS A 60 15.77 3.68 -4.71
N PHE A 61 15.86 4.25 -3.51
CA PHE A 61 16.27 3.48 -2.34
C PHE A 61 15.23 2.44 -1.94
N LEU A 62 13.93 2.73 -2.08
CA LEU A 62 12.88 1.74 -1.83
C LEU A 62 12.93 0.58 -2.84
N ASP A 63 13.29 0.85 -4.11
CA ASP A 63 13.49 -0.20 -5.11
C ASP A 63 14.76 -1.02 -4.87
N MET A 64 15.79 -0.44 -4.24
CA MET A 64 16.93 -1.21 -3.75
C MET A 64 16.53 -2.06 -2.54
N ALA A 65 15.78 -1.50 -1.59
CA ALA A 65 15.27 -2.21 -0.42
C ALA A 65 14.40 -3.41 -0.81
N ALA A 66 13.57 -3.29 -1.85
CA ALA A 66 12.71 -4.38 -2.34
C ALA A 66 13.49 -5.55 -2.97
N ARG A 67 14.79 -5.38 -3.23
CA ARG A 67 15.70 -6.39 -3.77
C ARG A 67 16.66 -6.93 -2.70
N ALA A 68 16.40 -6.67 -1.43
CA ALA A 68 17.19 -7.22 -0.33
C ALA A 68 16.63 -8.58 0.12
N ASP A 69 17.53 -9.48 0.52
CA ASP A 69 17.17 -10.76 1.13
C ASP A 69 16.83 -10.57 2.61
N TYR A 70 15.53 -10.44 2.91
CA TYR A 70 15.02 -10.36 4.28
C TYR A 70 14.88 -11.74 4.97
N GLY A 71 15.35 -12.80 4.31
CA GLY A 71 15.26 -14.17 4.79
C GLY A 71 13.90 -14.82 4.59
N PHE A 72 13.86 -16.14 4.83
CA PHE A 72 12.69 -16.99 4.62
C PHE A 72 11.65 -16.91 5.75
N CYS A 73 12.04 -16.46 6.96
CA CYS A 73 11.12 -16.31 8.08
C CYS A 73 10.14 -15.16 7.80
N GLY A 74 8.89 -15.50 7.45
CA GLY A 74 7.87 -14.58 6.94
C GLY A 74 7.66 -13.28 7.74
N ASN A 75 8.02 -13.24 9.02
CA ASN A 75 7.94 -12.03 9.84
C ASN A 75 8.87 -10.91 9.38
N ALA A 76 10.14 -11.23 9.10
CA ALA A 76 11.12 -10.22 8.71
C ALA A 76 10.83 -9.69 7.30
N TRP A 77 10.49 -10.60 6.39
CA TRP A 77 10.06 -10.26 5.04
C TRP A 77 8.78 -9.42 5.05
N SER A 78 7.75 -9.80 5.83
CA SER A 78 6.50 -9.04 5.91
C SER A 78 6.73 -7.67 6.53
N SER A 79 7.49 -7.57 7.62
CA SER A 79 7.83 -6.28 8.23
C SER A 79 8.50 -5.33 7.24
N ALA A 80 9.55 -5.80 6.55
CA ALA A 80 10.27 -4.98 5.57
C ALA A 80 9.40 -4.57 4.39
N ASN A 81 8.61 -5.50 3.82
CA ASN A 81 7.70 -5.18 2.72
C ASN A 81 6.58 -4.23 3.16
N GLY A 82 6.09 -4.37 4.38
CA GLY A 82 5.12 -3.44 4.94
C GLY A 82 5.70 -2.04 5.12
N GLU A 83 6.94 -1.94 5.60
CA GLU A 83 7.64 -0.66 5.73
C GLU A 83 7.93 -0.02 4.37
N ILE A 84 8.39 -0.79 3.39
CA ILE A 84 8.59 -0.34 2.00
C ILE A 84 7.26 0.14 1.41
N GLY A 85 6.19 -0.64 1.53
CA GLY A 85 4.88 -0.31 0.98
C GLY A 85 4.27 0.94 1.62
N ASN A 86 4.32 1.06 2.94
CA ASN A 86 3.88 2.26 3.66
C ASN A 86 4.67 3.50 3.21
N THR A 87 6.00 3.38 3.09
CA THR A 87 6.88 4.49 2.67
C THR A 87 6.62 4.90 1.21
N LYS A 88 6.41 3.92 0.30
CA LYS A 88 6.01 4.20 -1.10
C LYS A 88 4.65 4.91 -1.16
N ALA A 89 3.69 4.47 -0.35
CA ALA A 89 2.37 5.09 -0.31
C ALA A 89 2.41 6.53 0.20
N GLU A 90 3.26 6.83 1.19
CA GLU A 90 3.50 8.20 1.67
C GLU A 90 3.99 9.12 0.54
N ILE A 91 4.99 8.67 -0.23
CA ILE A 91 5.48 9.41 -1.41
C ILE A 91 4.34 9.66 -2.40
N TYR A 92 3.54 8.64 -2.71
CA TYR A 92 2.40 8.78 -3.61
C TYR A 92 1.33 9.73 -3.09
N ILE A 93 1.06 9.77 -1.78
CA ILE A 93 0.13 10.73 -1.18
C ILE A 93 0.67 12.16 -1.35
N ILE A 94 1.95 12.39 -1.06
CA ILE A 94 2.59 13.70 -1.21
C ILE A 94 2.53 14.17 -2.67
N GLN A 95 2.76 13.26 -3.62
CA GLN A 95 2.69 13.53 -5.05
C GLN A 95 1.25 13.53 -5.62
N ARG A 96 0.23 13.38 -4.77
CA ARG A 96 -1.20 13.33 -5.13
C ARG A 96 -1.60 12.16 -6.02
N TYR A 97 -0.80 11.10 -6.07
CA TYR A 97 -1.10 9.84 -6.75
C TYR A 97 -1.94 8.91 -5.86
N TYR A 98 -3.10 9.38 -5.41
CA TYR A 98 -3.89 8.68 -4.38
C TYR A 98 -4.34 7.27 -4.76
N ASN A 99 -4.66 7.02 -6.03
CA ASN A 99 -5.00 5.66 -6.49
C ASN A 99 -3.80 4.71 -6.40
N LYS A 100 -2.59 5.19 -6.72
CA LYS A 100 -1.37 4.39 -6.56
C LYS A 100 -1.11 4.10 -5.09
N ALA A 101 -1.25 5.11 -4.22
CA ALA A 101 -1.12 4.95 -2.78
C ALA A 101 -2.07 3.87 -2.24
N LEU A 102 -3.37 3.96 -2.56
CA LEU A 102 -4.36 2.98 -2.13
C LEU A 102 -4.01 1.58 -2.63
N ASN A 103 -3.68 1.42 -3.92
CA ASN A 103 -3.31 0.12 -4.48
C ASN A 103 -2.08 -0.47 -3.78
N THR A 104 -1.05 0.34 -3.50
CA THR A 104 0.12 -0.11 -2.74
C THR A 104 -0.26 -0.56 -1.34
N LEU A 105 -1.10 0.20 -0.63
CA LEU A 105 -1.52 -0.11 0.74
C LEU A 105 -2.43 -1.35 0.83
N GLU A 106 -3.12 -1.74 -0.25
CA GLU A 106 -3.86 -3.01 -0.29
C GLU A 106 -2.95 -4.24 -0.42
N THR A 107 -1.69 -4.05 -0.84
CA THR A 107 -0.72 -5.14 -1.02
C THR A 107 0.26 -5.29 0.16
N VAL A 108 0.23 -4.35 1.11
CA VAL A 108 1.06 -4.43 2.33
C VAL A 108 0.61 -5.62 3.18
N GLY A 109 1.58 -6.42 3.60
CA GLY A 109 1.40 -7.67 4.35
C GLY A 109 0.63 -7.52 5.66
N GLU A 110 0.29 -8.66 6.24
CA GLU A 110 -0.54 -8.75 7.44
C GLU A 110 0.24 -8.42 8.71
N CYS A 111 -0.43 -7.82 9.70
CA CYS A 111 0.20 -7.35 10.94
C CYS A 111 0.70 -8.49 11.81
N MET A 112 0.08 -9.67 11.71
CA MET A 112 0.52 -10.87 12.42
C MET A 112 1.99 -11.20 12.14
N PHE A 113 2.48 -10.84 10.97
CA PHE A 113 3.86 -11.04 10.55
C PHE A 113 4.73 -9.76 10.70
N GLY A 114 4.30 -8.80 11.52
CA GLY A 114 5.11 -7.62 11.91
C GLY A 114 4.96 -6.38 11.02
N SER A 115 4.08 -6.39 10.02
CA SER A 115 3.73 -5.18 9.27
C SER A 115 3.04 -4.13 10.15
N ASP A 116 3.42 -2.86 10.01
CA ASP A 116 2.76 -1.73 10.69
C ASP A 116 1.42 -1.36 10.01
N CYS A 117 0.38 -2.11 10.37
CA CYS A 117 -0.97 -1.88 9.84
C CYS A 117 -1.63 -0.61 10.37
N ALA A 118 -1.27 -0.14 11.57
CA ALA A 118 -1.85 1.09 12.11
C ALA A 118 -1.44 2.30 11.24
N THR A 119 -0.17 2.32 10.80
CA THR A 119 0.30 3.30 9.82
C THR A 119 -0.33 3.08 8.46
N ARG A 120 -0.38 1.84 7.96
CA ARG A 120 -1.04 1.49 6.68
C ARG A 120 -2.47 2.02 6.60
N ASP A 121 -3.28 1.73 7.62
CA ASP A 121 -4.70 2.11 7.66
C ASP A 121 -4.87 3.63 7.77
N SER A 122 -3.96 4.31 8.49
CA SER A 122 -3.91 5.77 8.54
C SER A 122 -3.57 6.40 7.18
N LEU A 123 -2.60 5.83 6.46
CA LEU A 123 -2.25 6.27 5.10
C LEU A 123 -3.41 6.05 4.11
N LYS A 124 -4.20 4.99 4.27
CA LYS A 124 -5.42 4.79 3.46
C LYS A 124 -6.41 5.94 3.67
N ILE A 125 -6.64 6.36 4.92
CA ILE A 125 -7.48 7.53 5.22
C ILE A 125 -6.91 8.79 4.60
N MET A 126 -5.60 9.04 4.73
CA MET A 126 -4.97 10.21 4.11
C MET A 126 -5.13 10.22 2.59
N ALA A 127 -4.97 9.07 1.92
CA ALA A 127 -5.17 8.94 0.48
C ALA A 127 -6.64 9.17 0.08
N LEU A 128 -7.60 8.62 0.84
CA LEU A 128 -9.03 8.86 0.62
C LEU A 128 -9.39 10.34 0.81
N ILE A 129 -8.87 10.99 1.86
CA ILE A 129 -9.07 12.43 2.13
C ILE A 129 -8.48 13.26 0.99
N GLY A 130 -7.28 12.93 0.52
CA GLY A 130 -6.65 13.62 -0.60
C GLY A 130 -7.44 13.47 -1.90
N LYS A 131 -8.05 12.31 -2.13
CA LYS A 131 -8.82 12.01 -3.35
C LYS A 131 -10.24 12.59 -3.35
N TYR A 132 -10.95 12.50 -2.23
CA TYR A 132 -12.39 12.78 -2.15
C TYR A 132 -12.74 13.97 -1.25
N GLY A 133 -11.78 14.48 -0.47
CA GLY A 133 -12.01 15.52 0.53
C GLY A 133 -12.50 14.97 1.88
N LYS A 134 -12.03 15.56 2.98
CA LYS A 134 -12.30 15.08 4.35
C LYS A 134 -13.78 14.95 4.68
N THR A 135 -14.60 15.93 4.29
CA THR A 135 -16.06 15.92 4.55
C THR A 135 -16.74 14.71 3.91
N ASN A 136 -16.40 14.40 2.65
CA ASN A 136 -16.99 13.28 1.92
C ASN A 136 -16.55 11.94 2.52
N VAL A 137 -15.28 11.81 2.90
CA VAL A 137 -14.78 10.61 3.57
C VAL A 137 -15.46 10.43 4.91
N ARG A 138 -15.57 11.49 5.74
CA ARG A 138 -16.27 11.42 7.03
C ARG A 138 -17.73 10.99 6.86
N ALA A 139 -18.45 11.57 5.90
CA ALA A 139 -19.83 11.18 5.59
C ALA A 139 -19.91 9.70 5.20
N ALA A 140 -19.02 9.23 4.32
CA ALA A 140 -18.96 7.83 3.91
C ALA A 140 -18.74 6.86 5.08
N PHE A 141 -17.89 7.23 6.05
CA PHE A 141 -17.68 6.44 7.27
C PHE A 141 -18.88 6.46 8.23
N ASN A 142 -19.65 7.55 8.26
CA ASN A 142 -20.88 7.61 9.06
C ASN A 142 -21.97 6.70 8.49
N GLU A 143 -22.04 6.61 7.16
CA GLU A 143 -22.97 5.81 6.35
C GLU A 143 -22.44 4.41 6.01
N ALA A 144 -21.30 4.02 6.57
CA ALA A 144 -20.66 2.74 6.28
C ALA A 144 -21.62 1.56 6.52
N SER A 145 -21.54 0.57 5.63
CA SER A 145 -22.40 -0.62 5.64
C SER A 145 -21.62 -1.86 5.20
N GLY A 146 -22.27 -3.02 5.18
CA GLY A 146 -21.64 -4.26 4.68
C GLY A 146 -20.43 -4.68 5.52
N PHE A 147 -20.53 -4.54 6.84
CA PHE A 147 -19.47 -4.89 7.77
C PHE A 147 -19.15 -6.38 7.66
N LYS A 148 -17.87 -6.72 7.46
CA LYS A 148 -17.40 -8.10 7.49
C LYS A 148 -16.43 -8.31 8.63
N LYS A 149 -16.66 -9.40 9.34
CA LYS A 149 -15.82 -9.89 10.44
C LYS A 149 -14.55 -10.53 9.89
N PRO A 150 -13.47 -10.53 10.67
CA PRO A 150 -12.25 -11.25 10.31
C PRO A 150 -12.50 -12.75 10.23
N ASP A 151 -11.75 -13.40 9.35
CA ASP A 151 -11.49 -14.83 9.51
C ASP A 151 -10.56 -15.02 10.72
N VAL A 152 -10.65 -16.16 11.40
CA VAL A 152 -10.22 -16.40 12.80
C VAL A 152 -8.75 -16.01 13.07
N LEU A 153 -7.92 -15.96 12.03
CA LEU A 153 -6.48 -15.70 12.13
C LEU A 153 -6.10 -14.23 11.94
N ASN A 154 -6.87 -13.43 11.19
CA ASN A 154 -6.29 -12.23 10.59
C ASN A 154 -6.78 -10.91 11.18
N TYR A 155 -7.69 -10.88 12.16
CA TYR A 155 -8.23 -9.68 12.84
C TYR A 155 -8.53 -8.45 11.96
N GLN A 156 -8.68 -8.68 10.66
CA GLN A 156 -8.99 -7.71 9.63
C GLN A 156 -10.49 -7.58 9.46
N TYR A 157 -10.98 -6.35 9.65
CA TYR A 157 -12.36 -5.99 9.43
C TYR A 157 -12.46 -5.27 8.09
N SER A 158 -13.62 -5.36 7.44
CA SER A 158 -13.89 -4.57 6.25
C SER A 158 -15.25 -3.91 6.32
N VAL A 159 -15.34 -2.69 5.79
CA VAL A 159 -16.57 -1.90 5.70
C VAL A 159 -16.69 -1.34 4.28
N HIS A 160 -17.90 -1.34 3.75
CA HIS A 160 -18.18 -0.73 2.46
C HIS A 160 -18.56 0.73 2.62
N LEU A 161 -17.84 1.61 1.93
CA LEU A 161 -18.06 3.04 1.87
C LEU A 161 -18.77 3.36 0.54
N SER A 162 -20.09 3.21 0.52
CA SER A 162 -20.90 3.22 -0.71
C SER A 162 -20.70 4.47 -1.56
N SER A 163 -20.68 5.65 -0.93
CA SER A 163 -20.50 6.94 -1.62
C SER A 163 -19.11 7.13 -2.24
N LEU A 164 -18.12 6.34 -1.81
CA LEU A 164 -16.76 6.33 -2.38
C LEU A 164 -16.53 5.16 -3.33
N ASN A 165 -17.48 4.22 -3.41
CA ASN A 165 -17.33 2.91 -4.05
C ASN A 165 -16.02 2.22 -3.64
N TYR A 166 -15.77 2.14 -2.33
CA TYR A 166 -14.53 1.61 -1.79
C TYR A 166 -14.80 0.74 -0.56
N THR A 167 -14.12 -0.41 -0.49
CA THR A 167 -14.16 -1.28 0.68
C THR A 167 -12.93 -0.99 1.53
N PHE A 168 -13.13 -0.35 2.67
CA PHE A 168 -12.06 -0.03 3.59
C PHE A 168 -11.79 -1.23 4.50
N LYS A 169 -10.58 -1.76 4.41
CA LYS A 169 -10.08 -2.84 5.27
C LYS A 169 -9.15 -2.27 6.33
N PHE A 170 -9.37 -2.63 7.58
CA PHE A 170 -8.54 -2.22 8.70
C PHE A 170 -8.31 -3.36 9.68
N GLU A 171 -7.23 -3.21 10.45
CA GLU A 171 -6.78 -4.23 11.38
C GLU A 171 -7.04 -3.77 12.80
N ASN A 172 -7.51 -4.69 13.64
CA ASN A 172 -7.63 -4.39 15.06
C ASN A 172 -6.30 -4.61 15.77
N TYR A 173 -5.57 -3.52 16.00
CA TYR A 173 -4.31 -3.57 16.74
C TYR A 173 -4.49 -3.46 18.27
N ILE A 174 -5.71 -3.23 18.76
CA ILE A 174 -6.01 -3.24 20.19
C ILE A 174 -6.15 -4.71 20.60
N LYS A 175 -5.18 -5.22 21.37
CA LYS A 175 -5.23 -6.58 21.96
C LYS A 175 -6.62 -6.79 22.53
N ILE A 176 -7.35 -7.77 22.00
CA ILE A 176 -8.69 -8.08 22.46
C ILE A 176 -8.54 -8.86 23.78
N GLU A 177 -8.29 -8.17 24.88
CA GLU A 177 -8.73 -8.65 26.19
C GLU A 177 -10.26 -8.52 26.21
N GLY A 178 -10.98 -9.39 25.49
CA GLY A 178 -12.44 -9.29 25.35
C GLY A 178 -13.06 -10.02 24.16
N ASN A 179 -14.37 -9.87 24.00
CA ASN A 179 -15.17 -10.51 22.96
C ASN A 179 -14.85 -9.94 21.57
N ILE A 180 -14.66 -10.82 20.58
CA ILE A 180 -14.64 -10.47 19.16
C ILE A 180 -15.95 -9.74 18.83
N PRO A 181 -15.92 -8.56 18.16
CA PRO A 181 -17.12 -7.85 17.71
C PRO A 181 -18.14 -8.80 17.05
N GLN A 182 -19.37 -8.83 17.58
CA GLN A 182 -20.42 -9.75 17.11
C GLN A 182 -21.48 -9.07 16.25
N SER A 183 -21.59 -7.75 16.32
CA SER A 183 -22.55 -6.94 15.56
C SER A 183 -21.86 -5.88 14.70
N ASP A 184 -22.60 -5.32 13.75
CA ASP A 184 -22.16 -4.18 12.94
C ASP A 184 -21.89 -2.96 13.84
N GLU A 185 -22.71 -2.77 14.88
CA GLU A 185 -22.53 -1.74 15.91
C GLU A 185 -21.21 -1.90 16.66
N ASP A 186 -20.83 -3.13 17.01
CA ASP A 186 -19.54 -3.42 17.67
C ASP A 186 -18.37 -3.07 16.75
N ILE A 187 -18.45 -3.43 15.46
CA ILE A 187 -17.40 -3.12 14.49
C ILE A 187 -17.32 -1.61 14.28
N LYS A 188 -18.44 -0.90 14.21
CA LYS A 188 -18.49 0.56 14.12
C LYS A 188 -17.87 1.22 15.36
N ALA A 189 -18.15 0.70 16.55
CA ALA A 189 -17.54 1.18 17.79
C ALA A 189 -16.03 0.88 17.84
N LEU A 190 -15.61 -0.31 17.38
CA LEU A 190 -14.21 -0.68 17.27
C LEU A 190 -13.45 0.23 16.31
N MET A 191 -14.02 0.49 15.13
CA MET A 191 -13.47 1.37 14.10
C MET A 191 -13.17 2.76 14.66
N LYS A 192 -14.07 3.32 15.47
CA LYS A 192 -13.89 4.63 16.13
C LYS A 192 -12.74 4.68 17.13
N LYS A 193 -12.31 3.52 17.66
CA LYS A 193 -11.17 3.42 18.58
C LYS A 193 -9.82 3.29 17.85
N GLN A 194 -9.85 3.09 16.53
CA GLN A 194 -8.63 2.93 15.74
C GLN A 194 -7.96 4.28 15.44
N LYS A 195 -6.62 4.28 15.32
CA LYS A 195 -5.77 5.46 15.19
C LYS A 195 -6.15 6.27 13.96
N PHE A 196 -6.43 5.58 12.86
CA PHE A 196 -6.83 6.21 11.61
C PHE A 196 -8.13 7.02 11.74
N TYR A 197 -9.01 6.67 12.68
CA TYR A 197 -10.32 7.31 12.79
C TYR A 197 -10.20 8.77 13.28
N SER A 198 -9.19 9.07 14.10
CA SER A 198 -8.88 10.44 14.53
C SER A 198 -8.61 11.41 13.37
N LEU A 199 -8.19 10.90 12.20
CA LEU A 199 -7.97 11.72 11.01
C LEU A 199 -9.29 12.22 10.37
N LEU A 200 -10.42 11.61 10.72
CA LEU A 200 -11.75 11.96 10.24
C LEU A 200 -12.44 13.02 11.12
N GLU A 201 -11.94 13.26 12.34
CA GLU A 201 -12.51 14.21 13.31
C GLU A 201 -12.16 15.65 13.00
#